data_AF-A0A7Y7QGY0-F1
#
_entry.id   AF-A0A7Y7QGY0-F1
#
_cell.length_a   1.000
_cell.length_b   1.000
_cell.length_c   1.000
_cell.angle_alpha   90.00
_cell.angle_beta   90.00
_cell.angle_gamma   90.00
#
_symmetry.space_group_name_H-M   'P 1'
#
loop_
_entity.id
_entity.type
_entity.pdbx_description
1 polymer ?
#
loop_
_entity_poly.entity_id
_entity_poly.type
_entity_poly.pdbx_seq_one_letter_code
_entity_poly.pdbx_strand_id
1 'polypeptide(L)' 'MTISQFERIKLQLDRNRAAGIRPASQKDVADFLGVSPVYARDILRGERLGSKGREYLHKALNYIGVKEGD' A
#
# COMPACT_ATOMS: atom_id res chain seq x y z
N MET A 1 -13.13 4.19 -17.20
CA MET A 1 -12.35 3.06 -16.67
C MET A 1 -11.99 3.38 -15.23
N THR A 2 -12.39 2.53 -14.29
CA THR A 2 -12.05 2.70 -12.86
C THR A 2 -10.68 2.08 -12.63
N ILE A 3 -9.70 2.87 -12.19
CA ILE A 3 -8.37 2.35 -11.84
C ILE A 3 -8.48 1.42 -10.63
N SER A 4 -7.73 0.32 -10.65
CA SER A 4 -7.69 -0.64 -9.55
C SER A 4 -7.07 -0.04 -8.29
N GLN A 5 -7.36 -0.63 -7.13
CA GLN A 5 -6.75 -0.21 -5.86
C GLN A 5 -5.22 -0.26 -5.91
N PHE A 6 -4.66 -1.29 -6.53
CA PHE A 6 -3.21 -1.42 -6.65
C PHE A 6 -2.60 -0.34 -7.55
N GLU A 7 -3.29 0.06 -8.62
CA GLU A 7 -2.88 1.21 -9.45
C GLU A 7 -2.97 2.53 -8.69
N ARG A 8 -4.03 2.72 -7.88
CA ARG A 8 -4.15 3.89 -6.98
C ARG A 8 -3.00 3.97 -5.99
N ILE A 9 -2.61 2.83 -5.40
CA ILE A 9 -1.46 2.73 -4.49
C ILE A 9 -0.16 3.12 -5.20
N LYS A 10 0.11 2.57 -6.39
CA LYS A 10 1.32 2.90 -7.16
C LYS A 10 1.38 4.39 -7.47
N LEU A 11 0.28 4.96 -7.98
CA LEU A 11 0.20 6.38 -8.31
C LEU A 11 0.49 7.26 -7.09
N GLN A 12 -0.04 6.89 -5.92
CA GLN A 12 0.19 7.66 -4.70
C GLN A 12 1.64 7.54 -4.21
N LEU A 13 2.26 6.35 -4.29
CA LEU A 13 3.68 6.18 -3.95
C LEU A 13 4.58 6.99 -4.88
N ASP A 14 4.26 7.08 -6.18
CA ASP A 14 5.01 7.90 -7.13
C ASP A 14 4.85 9.40 -6.84
N ARG A 15 3.65 9.86 -6.47
CA ARG A 15 3.41 11.24 -5.99
C ARG A 15 4.21 11.54 -4.73
N ASN A 16 4.20 10.63 -3.76
CA ASN A 16 4.96 10.77 -2.52
C ASN A 16 6.47 10.87 -2.82
N ARG A 17 6.98 10.03 -3.72
CA ARG A 17 8.37 10.08 -4.18
C ARG A 17 8.70 11.44 -4.82
N ALA A 18 7.85 11.93 -5.72
CA ALA A 18 8.04 13.22 -6.38
C ALA A 18 8.03 14.40 -5.40
N ALA A 19 7.23 14.30 -4.33
CA ALA A 19 7.16 15.29 -3.26
C ALA A 19 8.23 15.12 -2.16
N GLY A 20 9.08 14.09 -2.24
CA GLY A 20 10.10 13.81 -1.22
C GLY A 20 9.54 13.33 0.14
N ILE A 21 8.30 12.82 0.18
CA ILE A 21 7.64 12.34 1.40
C ILE A 21 7.55 10.80 1.43
N ARG A 22 7.44 10.22 2.64
CA ARG A 22 7.27 8.77 2.83
C ARG A 22 5.80 8.41 3.09
N PRO A 23 5.34 7.20 2.70
CA PRO A 23 6.10 6.19 1.95
C PRO A 23 6.25 6.53 0.47
N ALA A 24 7.44 6.32 -0.09
CA ALA A 24 7.75 6.58 -1.51
C ALA A 24 7.91 5.28 -2.31
N SER A 25 7.80 4.11 -1.68
CA SER A 25 8.00 2.80 -2.30
C SER A 25 7.24 1.71 -1.54
N GLN A 26 7.06 0.55 -2.18
CA GLN A 26 6.52 -0.63 -1.50
C GLN A 26 7.47 -1.15 -0.40
N LYS A 27 8.78 -0.87 -0.52
CA LYS A 27 9.75 -1.18 0.53
C LYS A 27 9.49 -0.36 1.79
N ASP A 28 9.23 0.93 1.67
CA ASP A 28 8.89 1.77 2.83
C ASP A 28 7.64 1.26 3.55
N VAL A 29 6.67 0.76 2.78
CA VAL A 29 5.45 0.14 3.33
C VAL A 29 5.78 -1.16 4.05
N ALA A 30 6.61 -2.03 3.46
CA ALA A 30 7.03 -3.28 4.09
C ALA A 30 7.80 -3.03 5.40
N ASP A 31 8.71 -2.06 5.39
CA ASP A 31 9.49 -1.64 6.55
C ASP A 31 8.58 -1.07 7.65
N PHE A 32 7.59 -0.23 7.29
CA PHE A 32 6.58 0.29 8.23
C PHE A 32 5.71 -0.80 8.87
N LEU A 33 5.29 -1.79 8.08
CA LEU A 33 4.47 -2.91 8.57
C LEU A 33 5.29 -3.95 9.35
N GLY A 34 6.62 -3.92 9.26
CA GLY A 34 7.50 -4.93 9.86
C GLY A 34 7.34 -6.30 9.21
N VAL A 35 7.11 -6.36 7.90
CA VAL A 35 6.88 -7.61 7.14
C VAL A 35 7.82 -7.74 5.93
N SER A 36 7.87 -8.92 5.32
CA SER A 36 8.68 -9.10 4.12
C SER A 36 8.13 -8.30 2.93
N PRO A 37 9.00 -7.83 2.00
CA PRO A 37 8.56 -7.11 0.80
C PRO A 37 7.56 -7.90 -0.06
N VAL A 38 7.72 -9.23 -0.12
CA VAL A 38 6.80 -10.12 -0.83
C VAL A 38 5.42 -10.10 -0.17
N TYR A 39 5.36 -10.22 1.15
CA TYR A 39 4.08 -10.22 1.86
C TYR A 39 3.37 -8.87 1.77
N ALA A 40 4.11 -7.76 1.88
CA ALA A 40 3.55 -6.42 1.66
C ALA A 40 2.97 -6.28 0.24
N ARG A 41 3.70 -6.74 -0.79
CA ARG A 41 3.21 -6.73 -2.17
C ARG A 41 1.92 -7.54 -2.34
N ASP A 42 1.85 -8.75 -1.79
CA ASP A 42 0.68 -9.61 -1.88
C ASP A 42 -0.55 -8.96 -1.20
N ILE A 43 -0.35 -8.29 -0.06
CA ILE A 43 -1.41 -7.55 0.63
C ILE A 43 -1.89 -6.36 -0.20
N LEU A 44 -0.98 -5.54 -0.72
CA LEU A 44 -1.32 -4.35 -1.52
C LEU A 44 -2.06 -4.70 -2.82
N ARG A 45 -1.90 -5.93 -3.32
CA ARG A 45 -2.63 -6.48 -4.47
C ARG A 45 -3.96 -7.13 -4.11
N GLY A 46 -4.25 -7.33 -2.83
CA GLY A 46 -5.44 -8.03 -2.35
C GLY A 46 -5.35 -9.56 -2.44
N GLU A 47 -4.17 -10.14 -2.64
CA GLU A 47 -3.98 -11.58 -2.86
C GLU A 47 -3.91 -12.39 -1.54
N ARG A 48 -3.54 -11.77 -0.40
CA ARG A 48 -3.42 -12.42 0.92
C ARG A 48 -4.29 -11.77 2.02
N LEU A 49 -5.59 -11.60 1.73
CA LEU A 49 -6.52 -10.89 2.62
C LEU A 49 -7.20 -11.78 3.68
N GLY A 50 -6.43 -12.55 4.44
CA GLY A 50 -6.92 -13.08 5.73
C GLY A 50 -7.24 -11.95 6.71
N SER A 51 -7.72 -12.27 7.93
CA SER A 51 -8.03 -11.26 8.96
C SER A 51 -6.86 -10.30 9.20
N LYS A 52 -5.66 -10.83 9.42
CA LYS A 52 -4.42 -10.06 9.58
C LYS A 52 -3.98 -9.31 8.31
N GLY A 53 -4.23 -9.90 7.14
CA GLY A 53 -3.91 -9.28 5.85
C GLY A 53 -4.76 -8.04 5.59
N ARG A 54 -6.06 -8.07 5.95
CA ARG A 54 -6.95 -6.91 5.88
C ARG A 54 -6.54 -5.81 6.84
N GLU A 55 -6.15 -6.15 8.07
CA GLU A 55 -5.61 -5.19 9.04
C GLU A 55 -4.36 -4.49 8.48
N TYR A 56 -3.43 -5.25 7.90
CA TYR A 56 -2.23 -4.68 7.29
C TYR A 56 -2.53 -3.87 6.03
N LEU A 57 -3.48 -4.29 5.20
CA LEU A 57 -3.92 -3.50 4.06
C LEU A 57 -4.44 -2.14 4.53
N HIS A 58 -5.32 -2.13 5.53
CA HIS A 58 -5.88 -0.90 6.07
C HIS A 58 -4.79 0.03 6.62
N LYS A 59 -3.86 -0.51 7.44
CA LYS A 59 -2.69 0.26 7.94
C LYS A 59 -1.84 0.80 6.80
N ALA A 60 -1.58 0.01 5.76
CA ALA A 60 -0.79 0.42 4.62
C ALA A 60 -1.47 1.55 3.83
N LEU A 61 -2.76 1.46 3.58
CA LEU A 61 -3.52 2.48 2.86
C LEU A 61 -3.51 3.82 3.60
N ASN A 62 -3.72 3.79 4.92
CA ASN A 62 -3.62 4.99 5.76
C ASN A 62 -2.22 5.60 5.72
N TYR A 63 -1.17 4.77 5.81
CA TYR A 63 0.22 5.25 5.73
C TYR A 63 0.57 5.84 4.36
N ILE A 64 0.07 5.24 3.27
CA ILE A 64 0.30 5.72 1.90
C ILE A 64 -0.50 6.98 1.60
N GLY A 65 -1.63 7.20 2.29
CA GLY A 65 -2.56 8.30 2.03
C GLY A 65 -3.60 7.97 0.96
N VAL A 66 -3.96 6.69 0.81
CA VAL A 66 -5.00 6.24 -0.12
C VAL A 66 -6.26 5.93 0.67
N LYS A 67 -7.37 6.60 0.36
CA LYS A 67 -8.69 6.23 0.89
C LYS A 67 -9.14 4.91 0.27
N GLU A 68 -9.61 3.96 1.09
CA GLU A 68 -10.39 2.82 0.61
C GLU A 68 -11.50 3.37 -0.30
N GLY A 69 -11.65 2.79 -1.50
CA GLY A 69 -12.70 3.26 -2.41
C GLY A 69 -14.06 2.93 -1.81
N ASP A 70 -14.96 3.92 -1.80
CA ASP A 70 -16.40 3.71 -1.61
C ASP A 70 -16.95 2.69 -2.62
#